data_AF-A0A849QX10-F1
#
_entry.id   AF-A0A849QX10-F1
#
_cell.length_a   1.000
_cell.length_b   1.000
_cell.length_c   1.000
_cell.angle_alpha   90.00
_cell.angle_beta   90.00
_cell.angle_gamma   90.00
#
_symmetry.space_group_name_H-M   'P 1'
#
loop_
_entity.id
_entity.type
_entity.pdbx_description
1 polymer ?
#
loop_
_entity_poly.entity_id
_entity_poly.type
_entity_poly.pdbx_seq_one_letter_code
_entity_poly.pdbx_strand_id
1 'polypeptide(L)' 'MSEVIECLYEDGVLKPFEKIKLKEKTKVRVTIKPKLNLHEFVMAQLPEEKIKELEERFESEDIC' A
#
# COMPACT_ATOMS: atom_id res chain seq x y z
N MET A 1 8.20 -23.75 -0.19
CA MET A 1 8.42 -22.46 0.48
C MET A 1 7.89 -21.36 -0.44
N SER A 2 7.17 -20.39 0.12
CA SER A 2 6.70 -19.22 -0.61
C SER A 2 7.74 -18.12 -0.52
N GLU A 3 8.34 -17.74 -1.63
CA GLU A 3 9.24 -16.58 -1.71
C GLU A 3 8.43 -15.34 -2.10
N VAL A 4 8.62 -14.24 -1.38
CA VAL A 4 8.07 -12.94 -1.74
C VAL A 4 9.07 -12.27 -2.65
N ILE A 5 8.64 -11.89 -3.85
CA ILE A 5 9.50 -11.25 -4.84
C ILE A 5 9.07 -9.80 -4.94
N GLU A 6 9.99 -8.89 -4.66
CA GLU A 6 9.77 -7.46 -4.85
C GLU A 6 9.98 -7.11 -6.32
N CYS A 7 9.01 -6.40 -6.89
CA CYS A 7 9.00 -6.01 -8.29
C CYS A 7 8.57 -4.54 -8.42
N LEU A 8 9.13 -3.87 -9.41
CA LEU A 8 8.63 -2.61 -9.95
C LEU A 8 7.60 -2.92 -11.05
N TYR A 9 6.46 -2.25 -11.02
CA TYR A 9 5.49 -2.30 -12.11
C TYR A 9 5.66 -1.06 -12.99
N GLU A 10 6.02 -1.27 -14.26
CA GLU A 10 6.24 -0.20 -15.23
C GLU A 10 5.73 -0.65 -16.61
N ASP A 11 4.91 0.19 -17.26
CA ASP A 11 4.33 -0.06 -18.60
C ASP A 11 3.65 -1.43 -18.78
N GLY A 12 2.95 -1.91 -17.75
CA GLY A 12 2.26 -3.21 -17.82
C GLY A 12 3.13 -4.41 -17.50
N VAL A 13 4.42 -4.22 -17.18
CA VAL A 13 5.39 -5.29 -16.93
C VAL A 13 5.84 -5.28 -15.47
N LEU A 14 5.84 -6.46 -14.82
CA LEU A 14 6.42 -6.67 -13.50
C LEU A 14 7.91 -6.98 -13.64
N LYS A 15 8.76 -6.03 -13.26
CA LYS A 15 10.22 -6.13 -13.28
C LYS A 15 10.73 -6.46 -11.87
N PRO A 16 11.26 -7.66 -11.61
CA PRO A 16 11.77 -8.00 -10.29
C PRO A 16 13.09 -7.28 -10.00
N PHE A 17 13.31 -6.89 -8.74
CA PHE A 17 14.59 -6.33 -8.31
C PHE A 17 15.70 -7.38 -8.27
N GLU A 18 15.35 -8.63 -8.00
CA GLU A 18 16.28 -9.76 -7.96
C GLU A 18 15.99 -10.81 -9.04
N LYS A 19 17.02 -11.59 -9.38
CA LYS A 19 16.91 -12.63 -10.40
C LYS A 19 16.09 -13.81 -9.89
N ILE A 20 14.88 -13.93 -10.39
CA ILE A 20 14.00 -15.05 -10.10
C ILE A 20 14.50 -16.32 -10.81
N LYS A 21 14.72 -17.40 -10.05
CA LYS A 21 15.06 -18.73 -10.59
C LYS A 21 13.83 -19.63 -10.64
N LEU A 22 12.90 -19.35 -11.55
CA LEU A 22 11.74 -20.21 -11.81
C LEU A 22 11.92 -20.99 -13.12
N LYS A 23 11.34 -22.20 -13.19
CA LYS A 23 11.32 -22.99 -14.43
C LYS A 23 10.44 -22.29 -15.46
N GLU A 24 10.77 -22.42 -16.75
CA GLU A 24 9.88 -21.96 -17.82
C GLU A 24 8.47 -22.57 -17.65
N LYS A 25 7.45 -21.77 -18.00
CA LYS A 25 6.02 -22.12 -17.85
C LYS A 25 5.54 -22.31 -16.41
N THR A 26 6.31 -21.88 -15.41
CA THR A 26 5.82 -21.82 -14.03
C THR A 26 4.69 -20.80 -13.91
N LYS A 27 3.52 -21.25 -13.45
CA LYS A 27 2.40 -20.35 -13.13
C LYS A 27 2.68 -19.69 -11.78
N VAL A 28 2.69 -18.37 -11.76
CA VAL A 28 2.80 -17.57 -10.53
C VAL A 28 1.47 -16.88 -10.23
N ARG A 29 1.15 -16.72 -8.94
CA ARG A 29 -0.01 -15.95 -8.49
C ARG A 29 0.48 -14.63 -7.91
N VAL A 30 0.08 -13.52 -8.51
CA VAL A 30 0.40 -12.18 -8.03
C VAL A 30 -0.68 -11.75 -7.04
N THR A 31 -0.27 -11.28 -5.86
CA THR A 31 -1.18 -10.69 -4.88
C THR A 31 -0.78 -9.23 -4.70
N ILE A 32 -1.61 -8.31 -5.19
CA ILE A 32 -1.43 -6.88 -4.94
C ILE A 32 -2.11 -6.59 -3.61
N LYS A 33 -1.32 -6.34 -2.57
CA LYS A 33 -1.87 -5.88 -1.30
C LYS A 33 -2.06 -4.37 -1.40
N PRO A 34 -3.29 -3.84 -1.34
CA PRO A 34 -3.46 -2.40 -1.14
C PRO A 34 -2.73 -2.05 0.15
N LYS A 35 -1.91 -0.99 0.15
CA LYS A 35 -1.52 -0.35 1.40
C LYS A 35 -2.82 0.05 2.05
N LEU A 36 -3.23 -0.64 3.11
CA LEU A 36 -4.30 -0.16 3.96
C LEU A 36 -3.82 1.21 4.44
N ASN A 37 -4.42 2.27 3.89
CA ASN A 37 -4.17 3.61 4.35
C ASN A 37 -4.89 3.67 5.70
N LEU A 38 -4.15 3.32 6.77
CA LEU A 38 -4.67 3.30 8.14
C LEU A 38 -5.37 4.62 8.47
N HIS A 39 -4.88 5.71 7.89
CA HIS A 39 -5.50 7.03 7.97
C HIS A 39 -6.93 7.06 7.41
N GLU A 40 -7.16 6.62 6.17
CA GLU A 40 -8.51 6.53 5.59
C GLU A 40 -9.40 5.56 6.37
N PHE A 41 -8.84 4.43 6.82
CA PHE A 41 -9.63 3.43 7.54
C PHE A 41 -10.07 3.92 8.94
N VAL A 42 -9.19 4.63 9.65
CA VAL A 42 -9.50 5.22 10.96
C VAL A 42 -10.47 6.38 10.80
N MET A 43 -10.26 7.25 9.81
CA MET A 43 -11.17 8.36 9.52
C MET A 43 -12.57 7.88 9.14
N ALA A 44 -12.71 6.81 8.34
CA ALA A 44 -14.01 6.27 7.94
C ALA A 44 -14.83 5.67 9.10
N GLN A 45 -14.21 5.30 10.22
CA GLN A 45 -14.91 4.77 11.39
C GLN A 45 -15.20 5.81 12.47
N LEU A 46 -14.71 7.04 12.33
CA LEU A 46 -14.95 8.10 13.29
C LEU A 46 -16.27 8.82 12.96
N PRO A 47 -17.09 9.17 13.97
CA PRO A 47 -18.24 10.05 13.75
C PRO A 47 -17.76 11.43 13.27
N GLU A 48 -18.54 12.08 12.38
CA GLU A 48 -18.17 13.33 11.69
C GLU A 48 -17.67 14.43 12.64
N GLU A 49 -18.25 14.54 13.84
CA GLU A 49 -17.83 15.50 14.87
C GLU A 49 -16.36 15.32 15.30
N LYS A 50 -15.88 14.08 15.43
CA LYS A 50 -14.48 13.80 15.79
C LYS A 50 -13.52 13.96 14.64
N ILE A 51 -13.97 13.77 13.39
CA ILE A 51 -13.14 13.97 12.20
C ILE A 51 -12.76 15.44 12.11
N LYS A 52 -13.74 16.33 12.30
CA LYS A 52 -13.53 17.78 12.26
C LYS A 52 -12.56 18.29 13.34
N GLU A 53 -12.70 17.80 14.58
CA GLU A 53 -11.75 18.12 15.65
C GLU A 53 -10.32 17.63 15.35
N LEU A 54 -10.15 16.52 14.62
CA LEU A 54 -8.84 16.03 14.21
C LEU A 54 -8.26 16.89 13.07
N GLU A 55 -9.05 17.21 12.04
CA GLU A 55 -8.61 18.05 10.92
C GLU A 55 -8.15 19.43 11.41
N GLU A 56 -8.90 20.08 12.30
CA GLU A 56 -8.53 21.39 12.88
C GLU A 56 -7.23 21.32 13.70
N ARG A 57 -6.96 20.18 14.35
CA ARG A 57 -5.70 19.96 15.09
C ARG A 57 -4.50 19.80 14.16
N PHE A 58 -4.63 18.99 13.11
CA PHE A 58 -3.53 18.77 12.15
C PHE A 58 -3.20 20.05 11.35
N GLU A 59 -4.20 20.83 10.91
CA GLU A 59 -3.95 22.13 10.26
C GLU A 59 -3.25 23.15 11.18
N SER A 60 -3.43 23.03 12.49
CA SER A 60 -2.75 23.89 13.48
C SER A 60 -1.32 23.44 13.79
N GLU A 61 -0.99 22.16 13.54
CA GLU A 61 0.33 21.58 13.81
C GLU A 61 1.32 21.74 12.63
N ASP A 62 0.84 22.03 11.40
CA ASP A 62 1.67 22.33 10.21
C ASP A 62 2.20 23.79 10.13
N ILE A 63 2.10 24.57 11.21
CA ILE A 63 2.76 25.87 11.36
C ILE A 63 3.94 25.74 12.35
N CYS A 64 4.99 24.99 11.96
CA CYS A 64 6.41 25.25 12.32
C CYS A 64 7.36 24.19 11.74
#